data_AF-A0A955W6F6-F1
#
_entry.id   AF-A0A955W6F6-F1
#
_cell.length_a   1.000
_cell.length_b   1.000
_cell.length_c   1.000
_cell.angle_alpha   90.00
_cell.angle_beta   90.00
_cell.angle_gamma   90.00
#
_symmetry.space_group_name_H-M   'P 1'
#
loop_
_entity.id
_entity.type
_entity.pdbx_description
1 polymer ?
#
loop_
_entity_poly.entity_id
_entity_poly.type
_entity_poly.pdbx_seq_one_letter_code
_entity_poly.pdbx_strand_id
1 'polypeptide(L)'
;MRHASALRVAAFALCVALGYGLLSHAPGAPAAPLTLGELTAPYALGTEIAAGYVLRSAGRGEAHDIVLRARRPPGAAGSDSSAGAGGEGQVVEIHLTDRGRLPGFRDTAHYTVAWELPRSSAPHEDCEAVTEALAVAIRRNDTRAGVSADAIRLPHEAPLPPFAQALARGAATPLLALALVLATWALAGLPHGALLVSLFLFVLGLGLRAAHLGLPFVLDQDVQRVFTGHLSLTEILTGAGLSDRHPPLYFVVLHVAQLAGQAEAVVRMPAALAGALLGPALVGCAVALGRRVEPAALAGLVVSVGAAFVFRAREVSAIPLFTLLLIAALTSTLRYDQGASRPRLIAVVVSHALLLFTHHTAALAIVAELCVVLAVGAARRPTLRAVGLGCLAGAPALLHAVLTLVRDHGPRE
;
A
#
# COMPACT_ATOMS: atom_id res chain seq x y z
N MET A 1 2.46 -14.08 40.89
CA MET A 1 2.26 -14.37 39.46
C MET A 1 0.81 -14.59 39.05
N ARG A 2 0.00 -15.41 39.74
CA ARG A 2 -1.42 -15.67 39.37
C ARG A 2 -2.33 -14.42 39.32
N HIS A 3 -2.14 -13.44 40.21
CA HIS A 3 -2.93 -12.20 40.18
C HIS A 3 -2.61 -11.30 38.97
N ALA A 4 -1.35 -11.30 38.50
CA ALA A 4 -0.95 -10.50 37.34
C ALA A 4 -1.53 -11.06 36.03
N SER A 5 -1.68 -12.38 35.90
CA SER A 5 -2.34 -12.98 34.74
C SER A 5 -3.85 -12.71 34.73
N ALA A 6 -4.51 -12.77 35.88
CA ALA A 6 -5.94 -12.45 35.98
C ALA A 6 -6.24 -10.99 35.59
N LEU A 7 -5.40 -10.04 36.04
CA LEU A 7 -5.54 -8.62 35.69
C LEU A 7 -5.37 -8.39 34.17
N ARG A 8 -4.40 -9.06 33.54
CA ARG A 8 -4.15 -8.97 32.09
C ARG A 8 -5.30 -9.56 31.26
N VAL A 9 -5.84 -10.71 31.69
CA VAL A 9 -7.02 -11.31 31.04
C VAL A 9 -8.24 -10.39 31.16
N ALA A 10 -8.49 -9.82 32.34
CA ALA A 10 -9.58 -8.87 32.55
C ALA A 10 -9.40 -7.61 31.70
N ALA A 11 -8.19 -7.05 31.62
CA ALA A 11 -7.88 -5.90 30.78
C ALA A 11 -8.12 -6.20 29.29
N PHE A 12 -7.70 -7.38 28.80
CA PHE A 12 -7.96 -7.80 27.43
C PHE A 12 -9.46 -7.94 27.14
N ALA A 13 -10.21 -8.64 28.01
CA ALA A 13 -11.65 -8.80 27.86
C ALA A 13 -12.38 -7.45 27.86
N LEU A 14 -11.97 -6.52 28.73
CA LEU A 14 -12.50 -5.16 28.76
C LEU A 14 -12.20 -4.40 27.47
N CYS A 15 -10.99 -4.52 26.91
CA CYS A 15 -10.63 -3.88 25.64
C CYS A 15 -11.45 -4.43 24.47
N VAL A 16 -11.69 -5.75 24.42
CA VAL A 16 -12.57 -6.37 23.42
C VAL A 16 -14.01 -5.87 23.57
N ALA A 17 -14.53 -5.83 24.80
CA ALA A 17 -15.88 -5.34 25.07
C ALA A 17 -16.04 -3.84 24.73
N LEU A 18 -15.06 -3.01 25.09
CA LEU A 18 -15.04 -1.58 24.72
C LEU A 18 -14.94 -1.40 23.20
N GLY A 19 -14.07 -2.17 22.53
CA GLY A 19 -13.96 -2.15 21.07
C GLY A 19 -15.29 -2.52 20.40
N TYR A 20 -15.94 -3.59 20.87
CA TYR A 20 -17.27 -3.98 20.38
C TYR A 20 -18.35 -2.94 20.68
N GLY A 21 -18.35 -2.36 21.88
CA GLY A 21 -19.25 -1.28 22.27
C GLY A 21 -19.10 -0.05 21.38
N LEU A 22 -17.86 0.39 21.12
CA LEU A 22 -17.57 1.50 20.21
C LEU A 22 -17.99 1.20 18.76
N LEU A 23 -17.84 -0.05 18.31
CA LEU A 23 -18.28 -0.47 16.99
C LEU A 23 -19.82 -0.55 16.87
N SER A 24 -20.52 -0.89 17.95
CA SER A 24 -21.98 -1.13 17.95
C SER A 24 -22.82 0.07 18.34
N HIS A 25 -22.31 0.99 19.17
CA HIS A 25 -23.05 2.10 19.78
C HIS A 25 -22.49 3.47 19.39
N ALA A 26 -21.90 3.63 18.21
CA ALA A 26 -21.45 4.94 17.74
C ALA A 26 -22.63 5.95 17.80
N PRO A 27 -22.60 6.95 18.70
CA PRO A 27 -23.73 7.83 18.92
C PRO A 27 -23.93 8.74 17.71
N GLY A 28 -25.14 8.70 17.15
CA GLY A 28 -25.52 9.40 15.92
C GLY A 28 -25.16 8.58 14.68
N ALA A 29 -26.14 8.34 13.81
CA ALA A 29 -25.85 7.87 12.46
C ALA A 29 -24.88 8.91 11.84
N PRO A 30 -23.66 8.52 11.43
CA PRO A 30 -22.75 9.47 10.80
C PRO A 30 -23.48 10.11 9.62
N ALA A 31 -23.25 11.41 9.40
CA ALA A 31 -23.65 12.03 8.15
C ALA A 31 -23.15 11.13 7.02
N ALA A 32 -24.04 10.71 6.13
CA ALA A 32 -23.70 9.80 5.05
C ALA A 32 -22.44 10.32 4.35
N PRO A 33 -21.41 9.49 4.08
CA PRO A 33 -20.16 9.95 3.49
C PRO A 33 -20.45 10.77 2.24
N LEU A 34 -19.79 11.93 2.09
CA LEU A 34 -19.98 12.81 0.94
C LEU A 34 -19.71 11.99 -0.33
N THR A 35 -20.71 11.87 -1.18
CA THR A 35 -20.57 11.16 -2.44
C THR A 35 -20.16 12.13 -3.52
N LEU A 36 -19.42 11.64 -4.53
CA LEU A 36 -19.08 12.46 -5.68
C LEU A 36 -20.33 13.02 -6.38
N GLY A 37 -21.41 12.22 -6.46
CA GLY A 37 -22.66 12.66 -7.08
C GLY A 37 -23.34 13.82 -6.35
N GLU A 38 -23.29 13.84 -5.01
CA GLU A 38 -23.75 14.99 -4.22
C GLU A 38 -22.89 16.23 -4.49
N LEU A 39 -21.58 16.06 -4.63
CA LEU A 39 -20.64 17.15 -4.85
C LEU A 39 -20.74 17.72 -6.28
N THR A 40 -20.93 16.88 -7.29
CA THR A 40 -21.00 17.30 -8.71
C THR A 40 -22.42 17.64 -9.19
N ALA A 41 -23.45 17.53 -8.33
CA ALA A 41 -24.83 17.82 -8.72
C ALA A 41 -24.98 19.22 -9.37
N PRO A 42 -25.69 19.36 -10.50
CA PRO A 42 -26.60 18.37 -11.10
C PRO A 42 -25.94 17.36 -12.05
N TYR A 43 -24.61 17.37 -12.21
CA TYR A 43 -23.91 16.51 -13.16
C TYR A 43 -23.69 15.10 -12.59
N ALA A 44 -24.49 14.15 -13.06
CA ALA A 44 -24.31 12.72 -12.79
C ALA A 44 -23.50 12.05 -13.91
N LEU A 45 -23.02 10.81 -13.67
CA LEU A 45 -22.45 10.02 -14.76
C LEU A 45 -23.52 9.82 -15.85
N GLY A 46 -23.19 10.18 -17.10
CA GLY A 46 -24.08 10.14 -18.25
C GLY A 46 -24.77 11.47 -18.57
N THR A 47 -24.60 12.53 -17.78
CA THR A 47 -25.17 13.86 -18.08
C THR A 47 -24.18 14.76 -18.80
N GLU A 48 -24.69 15.63 -19.67
CA GLU A 48 -23.89 16.70 -20.28
C GLU A 48 -23.47 17.73 -19.22
N ILE A 49 -22.20 18.13 -19.26
CA ILE A 49 -21.63 19.17 -18.40
C ILE A 49 -21.67 20.52 -19.12
N ALA A 50 -20.96 20.61 -20.25
CA ALA A 50 -20.86 21.79 -21.08
C ALA A 50 -20.43 21.41 -22.49
N ALA A 51 -20.83 22.19 -23.49
CA ALA A 51 -20.41 22.07 -24.87
C ALA A 51 -20.53 20.62 -25.43
N GLY A 52 -21.61 19.89 -25.14
CA GLY A 52 -21.79 18.52 -25.63
C GLY A 52 -20.89 17.45 -24.98
N TYR A 53 -20.08 17.80 -23.97
CA TYR A 53 -19.29 16.82 -23.22
C TYR A 53 -20.13 16.17 -22.14
N VAL A 54 -20.20 14.84 -22.17
CA VAL A 54 -20.93 14.03 -21.20
C VAL A 54 -19.95 13.44 -20.20
N LEU A 55 -20.24 13.56 -18.90
CA LEU A 55 -19.44 12.94 -17.85
C LEU A 55 -19.52 11.40 -17.94
N ARG A 56 -18.45 10.71 -18.32
CA ARG A 56 -18.46 9.26 -18.58
C ARG A 56 -17.98 8.43 -17.41
N SER A 57 -16.92 8.86 -16.75
CA SER A 57 -16.33 8.11 -15.65
C SER A 57 -15.80 9.04 -14.57
N ALA A 58 -15.75 8.49 -13.37
CA ALA A 58 -15.01 9.03 -12.25
C ALA A 58 -14.11 7.92 -11.72
N GLY A 59 -12.90 8.25 -11.30
CA GLY A 59 -11.92 7.30 -10.76
C GLY A 59 -10.98 7.99 -9.77
N ARG A 60 -10.13 7.21 -9.10
CA ARG A 60 -9.02 7.74 -8.31
C ARG A 60 -7.82 7.95 -9.23
N GLY A 61 -7.21 9.13 -9.16
CA GLY A 61 -5.93 9.39 -9.79
C GLY A 61 -4.77 9.01 -8.86
N GLU A 62 -3.56 9.13 -9.40
CA GLU A 62 -2.32 8.77 -8.68
C GLU A 62 -1.92 9.82 -7.64
N ALA A 63 -2.46 11.05 -7.73
CA ALA A 63 -2.05 12.19 -6.93
C ALA A 63 -2.99 12.48 -5.75
N HIS A 64 -3.70 11.44 -5.27
CA HIS A 64 -4.76 11.58 -4.26
C HIS A 64 -5.88 12.53 -4.72
N ASP A 65 -6.21 12.41 -6.00
CA ASP A 65 -7.21 13.20 -6.70
C ASP A 65 -8.33 12.30 -7.22
N ILE A 66 -9.47 12.92 -7.50
CA ILE A 66 -10.55 12.27 -8.25
C ILE A 66 -10.44 12.73 -9.70
N VAL A 67 -10.28 11.75 -10.58
CA VAL A 67 -10.21 11.96 -12.02
C VAL A 67 -11.59 11.75 -12.62
N LEU A 68 -12.15 12.81 -13.20
CA LEU A 68 -13.40 12.82 -13.94
C LEU A 68 -13.06 12.87 -15.43
N ARG A 69 -13.70 12.02 -16.24
CA ARG A 69 -13.51 12.06 -17.70
C ARG A 69 -14.82 12.41 -18.37
N ALA A 70 -14.85 13.53 -19.07
CA ALA A 70 -15.95 13.93 -19.92
C ALA A 70 -15.61 13.63 -21.39
N ARG A 71 -16.56 13.11 -22.16
CA ARG A 71 -16.36 12.79 -23.59
C ARG A 71 -17.46 13.41 -24.43
N ARG A 72 -17.08 14.02 -25.55
CA ARG A 72 -18.00 14.47 -26.59
C ARG A 72 -18.16 13.34 -27.63
N PRO A 73 -19.40 12.90 -27.95
CA PRO A 73 -19.60 11.89 -28.99
C PRO A 73 -19.08 12.37 -30.35
N PRO A 74 -18.50 11.47 -31.17
CA PRO A 74 -18.13 11.83 -32.54
C PRO A 74 -19.37 12.26 -33.34
N GLY A 75 -19.27 13.37 -34.08
CA GLY A 75 -20.36 13.89 -34.91
C GLY A 75 -21.32 14.86 -34.21
N ALA A 76 -21.08 15.22 -32.95
CA ALA A 76 -21.79 16.34 -32.32
C ALA A 76 -21.44 17.66 -33.03
N ALA A 77 -22.44 18.53 -33.22
CA ALA A 77 -22.26 19.82 -33.90
C ALA A 77 -21.13 20.65 -33.24
N GLY A 78 -20.16 21.10 -34.05
CA GLY A 78 -18.97 21.81 -33.57
C GLY A 78 -17.67 20.98 -33.50
N SER A 79 -17.70 19.69 -33.87
CA SER A 79 -16.46 18.94 -34.09
C SER A 79 -15.88 19.29 -35.47
N ASP A 80 -14.94 20.24 -35.52
CA ASP A 80 -14.15 20.46 -36.73
C ASP A 80 -13.45 19.14 -37.10
N SER A 81 -13.79 18.61 -38.28
CA SER A 81 -13.50 17.25 -38.74
C SER A 81 -12.03 16.99 -39.10
N SER A 82 -11.10 17.75 -38.53
CA SER A 82 -9.65 17.66 -38.82
C SER A 82 -8.91 16.68 -37.91
N ALA A 83 -9.56 16.13 -36.87
CA ALA A 83 -8.99 15.09 -36.04
C ALA A 83 -8.95 13.76 -36.81
N GLY A 84 -7.74 13.21 -36.99
CA GLY A 84 -7.44 12.08 -37.86
C GLY A 84 -8.33 10.85 -37.65
N ALA A 85 -8.35 9.99 -38.67
CA ALA A 85 -9.25 8.85 -38.90
C ALA A 85 -9.33 7.75 -37.82
N GLY A 86 -8.87 8.00 -36.59
CA GLY A 86 -8.89 7.08 -35.44
C GLY A 86 -10.13 7.17 -34.54
N GLY A 87 -11.13 8.03 -34.81
CA GLY A 87 -12.49 7.95 -34.25
C GLY A 87 -12.67 8.04 -32.72
N GLU A 88 -11.60 8.21 -31.93
CA GLU A 88 -11.71 8.44 -30.50
C GLU A 88 -12.23 9.86 -30.26
N GLY A 89 -13.47 9.98 -29.77
CA GLY A 89 -14.09 11.28 -29.47
C GLY A 89 -13.23 12.14 -28.53
N GLN A 90 -13.40 13.46 -28.59
CA GLN A 90 -12.67 14.42 -27.75
C GLN A 90 -12.91 14.13 -26.26
N VAL A 91 -11.84 14.19 -25.48
CA VAL A 91 -11.85 13.89 -24.03
C VAL A 91 -11.34 15.09 -23.24
N VAL A 92 -12.03 15.41 -22.16
CA VAL A 92 -11.54 16.33 -21.11
C VAL A 92 -11.32 15.49 -19.85
N GLU A 93 -10.08 15.45 -19.35
CA GLU A 93 -9.73 14.85 -18.07
C GLU A 93 -9.65 15.95 -17.01
N ILE A 94 -10.55 15.91 -16.03
CA ILE A 94 -10.65 16.88 -14.94
C ILE A 94 -10.19 16.22 -13.64
N HIS A 95 -9.34 16.92 -12.91
CA HIS A 95 -8.78 16.52 -11.62
C HIS A 95 -9.43 17.33 -10.50
N LEU A 96 -9.91 16.63 -9.48
CA LEU A 96 -10.42 17.19 -8.24
C LEU A 96 -9.48 16.84 -7.09
N THR A 97 -8.84 17.84 -6.50
CA THR A 97 -7.84 17.68 -5.45
C THR A 97 -8.24 18.44 -4.18
N ASP A 98 -7.59 18.14 -3.05
CA ASP A 98 -7.65 19.04 -1.89
C ASP A 98 -7.16 20.44 -2.28
N ARG A 99 -7.81 21.48 -1.76
CA ARG A 99 -7.48 22.86 -2.06
C ARG A 99 -6.00 23.17 -1.86
N GLY A 100 -5.41 23.89 -2.82
CA GLY A 100 -4.04 24.38 -2.76
C GLY A 100 -2.98 23.38 -3.22
N ARG A 101 -3.36 22.16 -3.63
CA ARG A 101 -2.42 21.21 -4.24
C ARG A 101 -2.02 21.61 -5.67
N LEU A 102 -2.91 22.28 -6.39
CA LEU A 102 -2.69 22.75 -7.76
C LEU A 102 -2.83 24.28 -7.80
N PRO A 103 -1.74 25.04 -7.63
CA PRO A 103 -1.82 26.50 -7.64
C PRO A 103 -2.22 27.03 -9.01
N GLY A 104 -3.01 28.10 -9.04
CA GLY A 104 -3.45 28.76 -10.29
C GLY A 104 -4.68 28.16 -10.95
N PHE A 105 -5.33 27.17 -10.32
CA PHE A 105 -6.56 26.55 -10.80
C PHE A 105 -7.79 26.99 -10.00
N ARG A 106 -8.96 26.46 -10.35
CA ARG A 106 -10.25 26.88 -9.79
C ARG A 106 -10.45 26.30 -8.42
N ASP A 107 -10.29 27.15 -7.41
CA ASP A 107 -10.57 26.78 -6.02
C ASP A 107 -12.07 26.88 -5.69
N THR A 108 -12.48 25.95 -4.84
CA THR A 108 -13.72 25.96 -4.08
C THR A 108 -13.39 26.21 -2.60
N ALA A 109 -14.28 25.93 -1.66
CA ALA A 109 -13.94 26.12 -0.26
C ALA A 109 -12.86 25.12 0.18
N HIS A 110 -12.97 23.86 -0.25
CA HIS A 110 -12.13 22.74 0.18
C HIS A 110 -11.40 22.02 -0.95
N TYR A 111 -11.76 22.24 -2.21
CA TYR A 111 -11.18 21.52 -3.35
C TYR A 111 -10.64 22.44 -4.44
N THR A 112 -9.68 21.96 -5.22
CA THR A 112 -9.23 22.58 -6.46
C THR A 112 -9.66 21.72 -7.65
N VAL A 113 -10.24 22.34 -8.68
CA VAL A 113 -10.70 21.71 -9.92
C VAL A 113 -9.83 22.18 -11.08
N ALA A 114 -9.19 21.23 -11.76
CA ALA A 114 -8.24 21.49 -12.84
C ALA A 114 -8.42 20.49 -13.98
N TRP A 115 -7.83 20.76 -15.14
CA TRP A 115 -7.69 19.79 -16.22
C TRP A 115 -6.22 19.76 -16.66
N GLU A 116 -5.76 18.66 -17.26
CA GLU A 116 -4.34 18.46 -17.60
C GLU A 116 -4.12 18.09 -19.08
N LEU A 117 -3.03 18.61 -19.68
CA LEU A 117 -2.44 18.14 -20.94
C LEU A 117 -1.26 17.20 -20.65
N PRO A 118 -1.03 16.15 -21.46
CA PRO A 118 -1.67 15.83 -22.73
C PRO A 118 -2.91 14.93 -22.60
N ARG A 119 -3.43 14.71 -21.38
CA ARG A 119 -4.52 13.75 -21.13
C ARG A 119 -5.88 14.21 -21.66
N SER A 120 -6.06 15.52 -21.81
CA SER A 120 -7.20 16.12 -22.49
C SER A 120 -6.89 16.33 -23.98
N SER A 121 -7.74 15.81 -24.86
CA SER A 121 -7.62 15.96 -26.33
C SER A 121 -8.58 17.02 -26.91
N ALA A 122 -9.45 17.58 -26.08
CA ALA A 122 -10.37 18.64 -26.44
C ALA A 122 -9.64 19.98 -26.69
N PRO A 123 -10.23 20.88 -27.51
CA PRO A 123 -9.79 22.27 -27.62
C PRO A 123 -9.71 22.93 -26.24
N HIS A 124 -8.76 23.85 -26.05
CA HIS A 124 -8.56 24.54 -24.78
C HIS A 124 -9.84 25.21 -24.26
N GLU A 125 -10.60 25.87 -25.14
CA GLU A 125 -11.86 26.52 -24.78
C GLU A 125 -12.91 25.54 -24.24
N ASP A 126 -12.98 24.34 -24.81
CA ASP A 126 -13.85 23.27 -24.34
C ASP A 126 -13.40 22.74 -22.97
N CYS A 127 -12.09 22.52 -22.78
CA CYS A 127 -11.54 22.11 -21.50
C CYS A 127 -11.87 23.11 -20.39
N GLU A 128 -11.69 24.41 -20.67
CA GLU A 128 -12.01 25.50 -19.74
C GLU A 128 -13.51 25.55 -19.42
N ALA A 129 -14.38 25.43 -20.44
CA ALA A 129 -15.84 25.45 -20.25
C ALA A 129 -16.34 24.28 -19.40
N VAL A 130 -15.87 23.05 -19.66
CA VAL A 130 -16.23 21.86 -18.88
C VAL A 130 -15.72 21.96 -17.45
N THR A 131 -14.48 22.41 -17.27
CA THR A 131 -13.86 22.55 -15.94
C THR A 131 -14.56 23.64 -15.11
N GLU A 132 -14.89 24.78 -15.71
CA GLU A 132 -15.63 25.86 -15.04
C GLU A 132 -17.02 25.40 -14.60
N ALA A 133 -17.76 24.73 -15.49
CA ALA A 133 -19.09 24.22 -15.17
C ALA A 133 -19.07 23.27 -13.97
N LEU A 134 -18.10 22.34 -13.91
CA LEU A 134 -17.90 21.46 -12.76
C LEU A 134 -17.47 22.24 -11.51
N ALA A 135 -16.53 23.18 -11.62
CA ALA A 135 -16.07 23.97 -10.49
C ALA A 135 -17.21 24.78 -9.84
N VAL A 136 -18.10 25.35 -10.65
CA VAL A 136 -19.30 26.07 -10.17
C VAL A 136 -20.24 25.12 -9.42
N ALA A 137 -20.51 23.93 -9.97
CA ALA A 137 -21.35 22.93 -9.30
C ALA A 137 -20.74 22.48 -7.96
N ILE A 138 -19.44 22.15 -7.96
CA ILE A 138 -18.72 21.73 -6.76
C ILE A 138 -18.74 22.84 -5.72
N ARG A 139 -18.44 24.10 -6.10
CA ARG A 139 -18.47 25.25 -5.18
C ARG A 139 -19.84 25.42 -4.51
N ARG A 140 -20.93 25.14 -5.21
CA ARG A 140 -22.29 25.21 -4.68
C ARG A 140 -22.59 24.10 -3.66
N ASN A 141 -22.04 22.90 -3.87
CA ASN A 141 -22.30 21.72 -3.04
C ASN A 141 -21.24 21.48 -1.96
N ASP A 142 -20.11 22.18 -2.04
CA ASP A 142 -18.97 22.11 -1.12
C ASP A 142 -19.29 22.78 0.23
N THR A 143 -20.16 22.12 0.99
CA THR A 143 -20.72 22.60 2.26
C THR A 143 -20.11 21.91 3.47
N ARG A 144 -19.36 20.83 3.27
CA ARG A 144 -18.82 19.99 4.34
C ARG A 144 -17.33 20.21 4.50
N ALA A 145 -16.98 21.04 5.48
CA ALA A 145 -15.59 21.36 5.77
C ALA A 145 -14.77 20.13 6.18
N GLY A 146 -13.54 20.07 5.65
CA GLY A 146 -12.50 19.14 6.10
C GLY A 146 -12.58 17.71 5.55
N VAL A 147 -13.41 17.44 4.54
CA VAL A 147 -13.39 16.15 3.83
C VAL A 147 -12.29 16.21 2.75
N SER A 148 -11.29 15.33 2.84
CA SER A 148 -10.28 15.21 1.77
C SER A 148 -10.88 14.61 0.51
N ALA A 149 -10.35 14.95 -0.66
CA ALA A 149 -10.74 14.37 -1.94
C ALA A 149 -10.71 12.82 -1.91
N ASP A 150 -9.71 12.23 -1.24
CA ASP A 150 -9.59 10.77 -1.03
C ASP A 150 -10.76 10.16 -0.24
N ALA A 151 -11.46 10.95 0.57
CA ALA A 151 -12.57 10.50 1.38
C ALA A 151 -13.95 10.65 0.69
N ILE A 152 -14.03 11.36 -0.43
CA ILE A 152 -15.26 11.49 -1.22
C ILE A 152 -15.57 10.15 -1.88
N ARG A 153 -16.73 9.56 -1.64
CA ARG A 153 -17.07 8.23 -2.17
C ARG A 153 -17.41 8.26 -3.66
N LEU A 154 -16.80 7.39 -4.45
CA LEU A 154 -17.11 7.25 -5.89
C LEU A 154 -18.30 6.31 -6.13
N PRO A 155 -19.05 6.45 -7.24
CA PRO A 155 -20.26 5.67 -7.50
C PRO A 155 -20.06 4.15 -7.56
N HIS A 156 -18.86 3.70 -7.96
CA HIS A 156 -18.51 2.29 -8.13
C HIS A 156 -17.72 1.73 -6.93
N GLU A 157 -17.42 2.54 -5.92
CA GLU A 157 -16.72 2.07 -4.71
C GLU A 157 -17.67 1.23 -3.84
N ALA A 158 -17.29 -0.03 -3.64
CA ALA A 158 -17.94 -0.92 -2.69
C ALA A 158 -17.98 -0.23 -1.30
N PRO A 159 -19.08 -0.36 -0.55
CA PRO A 159 -19.12 0.19 0.80
C PRO A 159 -17.99 -0.44 1.61
N LEU A 160 -17.23 0.40 2.31
CA LEU A 160 -16.20 -0.08 3.24
C LEU A 160 -16.84 -1.06 4.23
N PRO A 161 -16.18 -2.16 4.61
CA PRO A 161 -16.70 -3.03 5.66
C PRO A 161 -16.92 -2.23 6.95
N PRO A 162 -17.90 -2.60 7.80
CA PRO A 162 -18.30 -1.81 8.98
C PRO A 162 -17.12 -1.41 9.88
N PHE A 163 -16.15 -2.31 10.04
CA PHE A 163 -14.92 -2.06 10.79
C PHE A 163 -14.04 -0.96 10.17
N ALA A 164 -13.87 -0.95 8.84
CA ALA A 164 -13.12 0.09 8.15
C ALA A 164 -13.84 1.44 8.20
N GLN A 165 -15.18 1.45 8.11
CA GLN A 165 -15.98 2.66 8.33
C GLN A 165 -15.78 3.21 9.74
N ALA A 166 -15.75 2.36 10.76
CA ALA A 166 -15.54 2.78 12.13
C ALA A 166 -14.15 3.40 12.35
N LEU A 167 -13.11 2.84 11.72
CA LEU A 167 -11.76 3.42 11.71
C LEU A 167 -11.72 4.79 11.03
N ALA A 168 -12.41 4.95 9.90
CA ALA A 168 -12.46 6.20 9.15
C ALA A 168 -13.19 7.34 9.90
N ARG A 169 -14.03 7.03 10.90
CA ARG A 169 -14.85 8.03 11.61
C ARG A 169 -14.10 8.95 12.57
N GLY A 170 -12.80 8.77 12.80
CA GLY A 170 -11.95 9.70 13.59
C GLY A 170 -12.24 9.74 15.11
N ALA A 171 -13.50 9.87 15.54
CA ALA A 171 -13.90 10.00 16.94
C ALA A 171 -13.66 8.74 17.79
N ALA A 172 -13.63 7.56 17.16
CA ALA A 172 -13.27 6.30 17.84
C ALA A 172 -11.76 6.00 17.81
N THR A 173 -10.95 6.80 17.10
CA THR A 173 -9.54 6.47 16.84
C THR A 173 -8.65 6.46 18.08
N PRO A 174 -8.70 7.41 19.05
CA PRO A 174 -7.80 7.37 20.19
C PRO A 174 -8.18 6.25 21.17
N LEU A 175 -9.47 6.02 21.39
CA LEU A 175 -9.96 4.95 22.27
C LEU A 175 -9.70 3.57 21.68
N LEU A 176 -9.93 3.39 20.37
CA LEU A 176 -9.62 2.14 19.68
C LEU A 176 -8.11 1.89 19.64
N ALA A 177 -7.30 2.92 19.36
CA ALA A 177 -5.84 2.81 19.41
C ALA A 177 -5.36 2.42 20.81
N LEU A 178 -5.88 3.06 21.86
CA LEU A 178 -5.58 2.71 23.24
C LEU A 178 -6.01 1.27 23.55
N ALA A 179 -7.21 0.85 23.15
CA ALA A 179 -7.68 -0.52 23.34
C ALA A 179 -6.79 -1.55 22.63
N LEU A 180 -6.35 -1.27 21.40
CA LEU A 180 -5.42 -2.14 20.66
C LEU A 180 -4.05 -2.22 21.35
N VAL A 181 -3.52 -1.10 21.85
CA VAL A 181 -2.25 -1.05 22.60
C VAL A 181 -2.36 -1.87 23.88
N LEU A 182 -3.42 -1.67 24.67
CA LEU A 182 -3.65 -2.38 25.91
C LEU A 182 -3.89 -3.88 25.67
N ALA A 183 -4.66 -4.25 24.65
CA ALA A 183 -4.87 -5.64 24.26
C ALA A 183 -3.56 -6.32 23.85
N THR A 184 -2.75 -5.64 23.02
CA THR A 184 -1.44 -6.14 22.57
C THR A 184 -0.49 -6.34 23.75
N TRP A 185 -0.38 -5.35 24.63
CA TRP A 185 0.45 -5.43 25.84
C TRP A 185 -0.01 -6.54 26.79
N ALA A 186 -1.32 -6.64 27.03
CA ALA A 186 -1.90 -7.67 27.88
C ALA A 186 -1.61 -9.07 27.35
N LEU A 187 -1.87 -9.33 26.06
CA LEU A 187 -1.60 -10.62 25.41
C LEU A 187 -0.11 -10.98 25.47
N ALA A 188 0.78 -10.04 25.15
CA ALA A 188 2.23 -10.26 25.19
C ALA A 188 2.73 -10.66 26.60
N GLY A 189 2.02 -10.22 27.64
CA GLY A 189 2.33 -10.55 29.04
C GLY A 189 1.74 -11.86 29.57
N LEU A 190 0.94 -12.60 28.81
CA LEU A 190 0.36 -13.87 29.26
C LEU A 190 1.39 -15.02 29.18
N PRO A 191 1.14 -16.15 29.86
CA PRO A 191 1.82 -17.41 29.53
C PRO A 191 1.63 -17.72 28.04
N HIS A 192 2.71 -18.07 27.34
CA HIS A 192 2.71 -18.19 25.86
C HIS A 192 2.35 -16.88 25.13
N GLY A 193 2.54 -15.73 25.78
CA GLY A 193 2.13 -14.43 25.27
C GLY A 193 2.72 -14.08 23.91
N ALA A 194 3.94 -14.53 23.60
CA ALA A 194 4.55 -14.37 22.28
C ALA A 194 3.72 -15.03 21.15
N LEU A 195 3.21 -16.24 21.37
CA LEU A 195 2.38 -16.94 20.38
C LEU A 195 1.03 -16.26 20.23
N LEU A 196 0.36 -15.96 21.36
CA LEU A 196 -0.96 -15.34 21.38
C LEU A 196 -0.94 -13.96 20.71
N VAL A 197 0.03 -13.11 21.05
CA VAL A 197 0.15 -11.78 20.46
C VAL A 197 0.57 -11.85 18.99
N SER A 198 1.40 -12.82 18.59
CA SER A 198 1.73 -13.04 17.17
C SER A 198 0.48 -13.43 16.37
N LEU A 199 -0.33 -14.37 16.89
CA LEU A 199 -1.58 -14.75 16.24
C LEU A 199 -2.54 -13.56 16.13
N PHE A 200 -2.70 -12.80 17.21
CA PHE A 200 -3.51 -11.58 17.23
C PHE A 200 -3.03 -10.57 16.17
N LEU A 201 -1.74 -10.25 16.13
CA LEU A 201 -1.16 -9.31 15.16
C LEU A 201 -1.28 -9.81 13.73
N PHE A 202 -1.10 -11.11 13.48
CA PHE A 202 -1.28 -11.72 12.17
C PHE A 202 -2.73 -11.60 11.69
N VAL A 203 -3.70 -11.98 12.53
CA VAL A 203 -5.12 -11.93 12.18
C VAL A 203 -5.56 -10.48 11.96
N LEU A 204 -5.14 -9.56 12.83
CA LEU A 204 -5.42 -8.13 12.69
C LEU A 204 -4.81 -7.58 11.39
N GLY A 205 -3.52 -7.88 11.15
CA GLY A 205 -2.80 -7.44 9.96
C GLY A 205 -3.38 -7.99 8.66
N LEU A 206 -3.75 -9.28 8.64
CA LEU A 206 -4.37 -9.94 7.50
C LEU A 206 -5.79 -9.41 7.25
N GLY A 207 -6.61 -9.27 8.29
CA GLY A 207 -7.97 -8.73 8.16
C GLY A 207 -7.98 -7.31 7.59
N LEU A 208 -7.05 -6.46 8.04
CA LEU A 208 -6.85 -5.13 7.47
C LEU A 208 -6.42 -5.19 6.00
N ARG A 209 -5.58 -6.14 5.59
CA ARG A 209 -5.09 -6.22 4.20
C ARG A 209 -6.10 -6.87 3.26
N ALA A 210 -6.83 -7.88 3.72
CA ALA A 210 -7.77 -8.68 2.94
C ALA A 210 -8.93 -7.87 2.34
N ALA A 211 -9.40 -6.83 3.03
CA ALA A 211 -10.62 -6.09 2.68
C ALA A 211 -10.62 -5.42 1.28
N HIS A 212 -9.47 -5.32 0.60
CA HIS A 212 -9.34 -4.63 -0.69
C HIS A 212 -8.58 -5.45 -1.75
N LEU A 213 -8.27 -6.73 -1.47
CA LEU A 213 -7.44 -7.51 -2.39
C LEU A 213 -8.11 -7.75 -3.74
N GLY A 214 -9.44 -7.86 -3.78
CA GLY A 214 -10.21 -8.10 -5.00
C GLY A 214 -10.68 -6.84 -5.73
N LEU A 215 -10.21 -5.65 -5.36
CA LEU A 215 -10.54 -4.43 -6.12
C LEU A 215 -9.77 -4.39 -7.44
N PRO A 216 -10.20 -3.64 -8.46
CA PRO A 216 -9.40 -3.47 -9.68
C PRO A 216 -8.01 -2.89 -9.39
N PHE A 217 -7.05 -3.07 -10.32
CA PHE A 217 -5.77 -2.36 -10.24
C PHE A 217 -5.97 -0.88 -10.48
N VAL A 218 -5.32 -0.08 -9.65
CA VAL A 218 -5.29 1.39 -9.80
C VAL A 218 -3.96 1.83 -10.42
N LEU A 219 -2.88 1.09 -10.13
CA LEU A 219 -1.53 1.46 -10.54
C LEU A 219 -1.08 0.60 -11.73
N ASP A 220 -0.57 1.23 -12.79
CA ASP A 220 -0.05 0.52 -13.96
C ASP A 220 1.09 -0.44 -13.57
N GLN A 221 1.92 -0.06 -12.59
CA GLN A 221 2.97 -0.93 -12.06
C GLN A 221 2.44 -2.26 -11.48
N ASP A 222 1.21 -2.31 -10.95
CA ASP A 222 0.66 -3.60 -10.47
C ASP A 222 0.40 -4.52 -11.67
N VAL A 223 -0.17 -3.98 -12.74
CA VAL A 223 -0.45 -4.71 -13.98
C VAL A 223 0.85 -5.18 -14.64
N GLN A 224 1.85 -4.31 -14.75
CA GLN A 224 3.17 -4.67 -15.27
C GLN A 224 3.80 -5.82 -14.48
N ARG A 225 3.75 -5.77 -13.14
CA ARG A 225 4.27 -6.86 -12.29
C ARG A 225 3.51 -8.16 -12.48
N VAL A 226 2.18 -8.10 -12.65
CA VAL A 226 1.34 -9.28 -12.97
C VAL A 226 1.75 -9.92 -14.29
N PHE A 227 2.01 -9.11 -15.34
CA PHE A 227 2.54 -9.64 -16.60
C PHE A 227 3.92 -10.25 -16.43
N THR A 228 4.80 -9.60 -15.68
CA THR A 228 6.13 -10.14 -15.37
C THR A 228 6.06 -11.49 -14.67
N GLY A 229 5.15 -11.66 -13.70
CA GLY A 229 4.99 -12.94 -13.00
C GLY A 229 4.49 -14.10 -13.90
N HIS A 230 3.86 -13.79 -15.04
CA HIS A 230 3.45 -14.80 -16.02
C HIS A 230 4.58 -15.34 -16.88
N LEU A 231 5.72 -14.66 -16.93
CA LEU A 231 6.87 -15.13 -17.69
C LEU A 231 7.35 -16.49 -17.16
N SER A 232 8.06 -17.23 -17.99
CA SER A 232 8.68 -18.48 -17.54
C SER A 232 9.70 -18.20 -16.43
N LEU A 233 9.94 -19.18 -15.54
CA LEU A 233 10.95 -19.02 -14.48
C LEU A 233 12.33 -18.68 -15.06
N THR A 234 12.68 -19.23 -16.22
CA THR A 234 13.93 -18.91 -16.92
C THR A 234 13.99 -17.44 -17.30
N GLU A 235 12.93 -16.89 -17.89
CA GLU A 235 12.83 -15.46 -18.25
C GLU A 235 12.91 -14.57 -17.01
N ILE A 236 12.16 -14.89 -15.95
CA ILE A 236 12.20 -14.17 -14.67
C ILE A 236 13.62 -14.17 -14.09
N LEU A 237 14.27 -15.33 -14.01
CA LEU A 237 15.58 -15.48 -13.36
C LEU A 237 16.74 -14.91 -14.18
N THR A 238 16.62 -14.87 -15.51
CA THR A 238 17.66 -14.36 -16.41
C THR A 238 17.47 -12.89 -16.77
N GLY A 239 16.29 -12.33 -16.52
CA GLY A 239 15.92 -11.00 -17.00
C GLY A 239 15.49 -10.94 -18.46
N ALA A 240 15.50 -12.08 -19.16
CA ALA A 240 15.05 -12.14 -20.54
C ALA A 240 13.55 -11.83 -20.58
N GLY A 241 13.16 -10.73 -21.21
CA GLY A 241 11.76 -10.27 -21.27
C GLY A 241 11.34 -9.31 -20.15
N LEU A 242 12.22 -9.01 -19.18
CA LEU A 242 11.97 -7.97 -18.19
C LEU A 242 12.35 -6.60 -18.75
N SER A 243 11.36 -5.76 -19.05
CA SER A 243 11.53 -4.31 -19.05
C SER A 243 11.53 -3.73 -17.63
N ASP A 244 11.23 -4.57 -16.64
CA ASP A 244 11.19 -4.19 -15.24
C ASP A 244 12.60 -4.28 -14.60
N ARG A 245 12.95 -3.25 -13.80
CA ARG A 245 14.26 -3.09 -13.15
C ARG A 245 14.36 -3.81 -11.79
N HIS A 246 13.31 -4.51 -11.38
CA HIS A 246 13.27 -5.14 -10.06
C HIS A 246 13.99 -6.50 -10.05
N PRO A 247 14.68 -6.84 -8.94
CA PRO A 247 15.25 -8.17 -8.73
C PRO A 247 14.19 -9.30 -8.77
N PRO A 248 14.59 -10.53 -9.12
CA PRO A 248 13.64 -11.55 -9.60
C PRO A 248 12.82 -12.26 -8.51
N LEU A 249 13.20 -12.23 -7.23
CA LEU A 249 12.58 -13.09 -6.23
C LEU A 249 11.09 -12.83 -6.07
N TYR A 250 10.66 -11.57 -6.07
CA TYR A 250 9.24 -11.26 -5.91
C TYR A 250 8.42 -11.78 -7.10
N PHE A 251 8.98 -11.75 -8.31
CA PHE A 251 8.32 -12.30 -9.49
C PHE A 251 8.27 -13.82 -9.48
N VAL A 252 9.27 -14.50 -8.92
CA VAL A 252 9.20 -15.95 -8.67
C VAL A 252 8.06 -16.27 -7.70
N VAL A 253 7.90 -15.48 -6.62
CA VAL A 253 6.77 -15.64 -5.69
C VAL A 253 5.44 -15.40 -6.39
N LEU A 254 5.37 -14.38 -7.24
CA LEU A 254 4.18 -14.03 -7.99
C LEU A 254 3.81 -15.11 -9.01
N HIS A 255 4.79 -15.64 -9.74
CA HIS A 255 4.64 -16.76 -10.68
C HIS A 255 4.00 -17.97 -10.00
N VAL A 256 4.45 -18.31 -8.79
CA VAL A 256 3.88 -19.41 -8.00
C VAL A 256 2.45 -19.09 -7.55
N ALA A 257 2.17 -17.86 -7.09
CA ALA A 257 0.83 -17.46 -6.69
C ALA A 257 -0.17 -17.54 -7.86
N GLN A 258 0.30 -17.15 -9.06
CA GLN A 258 -0.45 -17.14 -10.30
C GLN A 258 -0.85 -18.53 -10.82
N LEU A 259 -0.25 -19.61 -10.28
CA LEU A 259 -0.75 -20.98 -10.50
C LEU A 259 -2.18 -21.18 -9.95
N ALA A 260 -2.60 -20.36 -8.98
CA ALA A 260 -3.97 -20.35 -8.45
C ALA A 260 -4.93 -19.41 -9.22
N GLY A 261 -4.46 -18.76 -10.29
CA GLY A 261 -5.25 -17.87 -11.14
C GLY A 261 -4.76 -16.42 -11.14
N GLN A 262 -5.47 -15.59 -11.91
CA GLN A 262 -5.08 -14.18 -12.19
C GLN A 262 -6.02 -13.15 -11.58
N ALA A 263 -6.90 -13.57 -10.67
CA ALA A 263 -7.72 -12.63 -9.93
C ALA A 263 -6.81 -11.69 -9.12
N GLU A 264 -7.22 -10.42 -9.01
CA GLU A 264 -6.47 -9.37 -8.31
C GLU A 264 -6.14 -9.78 -6.87
N ALA A 265 -7.06 -10.50 -6.24
CA ALA A 265 -6.87 -11.02 -4.89
C ALA A 265 -5.74 -12.05 -4.80
N VAL A 266 -5.56 -12.89 -5.82
CA VAL A 266 -4.52 -13.94 -5.85
C VAL A 266 -3.14 -13.29 -5.96
N VAL A 267 -2.97 -12.36 -6.90
CA VAL A 267 -1.68 -11.72 -7.18
C VAL A 267 -1.24 -10.72 -6.10
N ARG A 268 -2.18 -10.16 -5.32
CA ARG A 268 -1.87 -9.34 -4.13
C ARG A 268 -1.65 -10.14 -2.86
N MET A 269 -2.11 -11.40 -2.82
CA MET A 269 -2.02 -12.25 -1.63
C MET A 269 -0.59 -12.38 -1.09
N PRO A 270 0.48 -12.55 -1.91
CA PRO A 270 1.84 -12.65 -1.39
C PRO A 270 2.27 -11.42 -0.59
N ALA A 271 1.99 -10.22 -1.10
CA ALA A 271 2.29 -8.96 -0.41
C ALA A 271 1.45 -8.81 0.87
N ALA A 272 0.17 -9.20 0.82
CA ALA A 272 -0.73 -9.16 1.95
C ALA A 272 -0.28 -10.08 3.10
N LEU A 273 0.11 -11.32 2.77
CA LEU A 273 0.62 -12.30 3.74
C LEU A 273 1.95 -11.85 4.33
N ALA A 274 2.90 -11.41 3.50
CA ALA A 274 4.18 -10.89 3.98
C ALA A 274 3.98 -9.68 4.91
N GLY A 275 3.07 -8.77 4.53
CA GLY A 275 2.69 -7.62 5.35
C GLY A 275 2.02 -8.01 6.67
N ALA A 276 1.17 -9.02 6.69
CA ALA A 276 0.52 -9.54 7.89
C ALA A 276 1.51 -10.24 8.84
N LEU A 277 2.61 -10.80 8.30
CA LEU A 277 3.66 -11.46 9.06
C LEU A 277 4.66 -10.51 9.71
N LEU A 278 4.67 -9.20 9.37
CA LEU A 278 5.62 -8.24 9.94
C LEU A 278 5.52 -8.12 11.46
N GLY A 279 4.30 -8.03 12.00
CA GLY A 279 4.06 -8.00 13.45
C GLY A 279 4.57 -9.24 14.17
N PRO A 280 4.14 -10.45 13.77
CA PRO A 280 4.70 -11.72 14.24
C PRO A 280 6.23 -11.82 14.13
N ALA A 281 6.82 -11.33 13.04
CA ALA A 281 8.26 -11.40 12.83
C ALA A 281 9.05 -10.55 13.86
N LEU A 282 8.54 -9.37 14.23
CA LEU A 282 9.15 -8.55 15.28
C LEU A 282 9.07 -9.22 16.66
N VAL A 283 7.93 -9.85 16.97
CA VAL A 283 7.75 -10.65 18.19
C VAL A 283 8.71 -11.84 18.20
N GLY A 284 8.79 -12.56 17.08
CA GLY A 284 9.72 -13.67 16.89
C GLY A 284 11.19 -13.26 17.04
N CYS A 285 11.56 -12.08 16.53
CA CYS A 285 12.89 -11.50 16.71
C CYS A 285 13.21 -11.31 18.20
N ALA A 286 12.30 -10.72 18.98
CA ALA A 286 12.51 -10.54 20.42
C ALA A 286 12.68 -11.88 21.14
N VAL A 287 11.83 -12.88 20.85
CA VAL A 287 11.96 -14.23 21.43
C VAL A 287 13.30 -14.86 21.06
N ALA A 288 13.68 -14.78 19.78
CA ALA A 288 14.88 -15.43 19.27
C ALA A 288 16.19 -14.81 19.80
N LEU A 289 16.13 -13.54 20.22
CA LEU A 289 17.23 -12.80 20.86
C LEU A 289 17.16 -12.79 22.39
N GLY A 290 16.19 -13.47 23.01
CA GLY A 290 16.01 -13.50 24.46
C GLY A 290 15.62 -12.13 25.06
N ARG A 291 14.91 -11.28 24.30
CA ARG A 291 14.45 -9.95 24.70
C ARG A 291 12.99 -9.98 25.15
N ARG A 292 12.56 -8.90 25.83
CA ARG A 292 11.17 -8.72 26.26
C ARG A 292 10.24 -8.66 25.05
N VAL A 293 9.10 -9.34 25.15
CA VAL A 293 8.12 -9.50 24.06
C VAL A 293 7.24 -8.26 23.94
N GLU A 294 6.92 -7.61 25.05
CA GLU A 294 5.95 -6.52 25.10
C GLU A 294 6.35 -5.31 24.23
N PRO A 295 7.60 -4.79 24.25
CA PRO A 295 8.00 -3.69 23.38
C PRO A 295 7.96 -4.09 21.89
N ALA A 296 8.37 -5.32 21.57
CA ALA A 296 8.36 -5.83 20.21
C ALA A 296 6.94 -6.06 19.69
N ALA A 297 6.01 -6.46 20.55
CA ALA A 297 4.61 -6.58 20.22
C ALA A 297 3.97 -5.21 19.93
N LEU A 298 4.34 -4.17 20.68
CA LEU A 298 3.89 -2.79 20.40
C LEU A 298 4.45 -2.26 19.07
N ALA A 299 5.74 -2.51 18.78
CA ALA A 299 6.29 -2.22 17.45
C ALA A 299 5.58 -3.04 16.35
N GLY A 300 5.26 -4.31 16.64
CA GLY A 300 4.47 -5.19 15.79
C GLY A 300 3.07 -4.68 15.51
N LEU A 301 2.42 -4.06 16.49
CA LEU A 301 1.11 -3.42 16.32
C LEU A 301 1.22 -2.25 15.34
N VAL A 302 2.22 -1.38 15.49
CA VAL A 302 2.42 -0.22 14.61
C VAL A 302 2.52 -0.64 13.14
N VAL A 303 3.30 -1.68 12.81
CA VAL A 303 3.41 -2.16 11.41
C VAL A 303 2.18 -2.94 10.94
N SER A 304 1.43 -3.54 11.86
CA SER A 304 0.21 -4.29 11.54
C SER A 304 -0.93 -3.35 11.14
N VAL A 305 -1.06 -2.19 11.80
CA VAL A 305 -2.16 -1.22 11.60
C VAL A 305 -1.76 0.04 10.81
N GLY A 306 -0.46 0.32 10.67
CA GLY A 306 0.03 1.53 10.02
C GLY A 306 -0.43 1.64 8.57
N ALA A 307 -1.07 2.76 8.21
CA ALA A 307 -1.70 2.97 6.92
C ALA A 307 -0.76 2.71 5.73
N ALA A 308 0.48 3.22 5.80
CA ALA A 308 1.48 3.00 4.76
C ALA A 308 1.81 1.51 4.56
N PHE A 309 1.95 0.73 5.64
CA PHE A 309 2.22 -0.72 5.57
C PHE A 309 1.01 -1.50 5.07
N VAL A 310 -0.20 -1.10 5.45
CA VAL A 310 -1.43 -1.74 4.98
C VAL A 310 -1.63 -1.45 3.49
N PHE A 311 -1.44 -0.20 3.06
CA PHE A 311 -1.57 0.21 1.66
C PHE A 311 -0.58 -0.53 0.76
N ARG A 312 0.72 -0.51 1.10
CA ARG A 312 1.76 -1.23 0.33
C ARG A 312 1.56 -2.74 0.31
N ALA A 313 0.96 -3.32 1.34
CA ALA A 313 0.66 -4.75 1.38
C ALA A 313 -0.63 -5.14 0.64
N ARG A 314 -1.40 -4.17 0.13
CA ARG A 314 -2.56 -4.41 -0.74
C ARG A 314 -2.23 -4.23 -2.23
N GLU A 315 -1.04 -3.73 -2.56
CA GLU A 315 -0.53 -3.64 -3.93
C GLU A 315 0.15 -4.95 -4.34
N VAL A 316 0.40 -5.13 -5.64
CA VAL A 316 1.31 -6.18 -6.12
C VAL A 316 2.74 -5.68 -5.89
N SER A 317 3.18 -5.67 -4.64
CA SER A 317 4.43 -5.01 -4.20
C SER A 317 5.42 -5.96 -3.52
N ALA A 318 6.70 -5.81 -3.87
CA ALA A 318 7.81 -6.51 -3.22
C ALA A 318 8.14 -5.95 -1.82
N ILE A 319 7.69 -4.73 -1.50
CA ILE A 319 8.07 -4.00 -0.28
C ILE A 319 7.75 -4.76 1.02
N PRO A 320 6.57 -5.39 1.19
CA PRO A 320 6.27 -6.15 2.40
C PRO A 320 7.16 -7.40 2.57
N LEU A 321 7.43 -8.13 1.48
CA LEU A 321 8.34 -9.29 1.48
C LEU A 321 9.77 -8.85 1.80
N PHE A 322 10.23 -7.78 1.16
CA PHE A 322 11.52 -7.15 1.43
C PHE A 322 11.67 -6.78 2.92
N THR A 323 10.65 -6.15 3.49
CA THR A 323 10.65 -5.74 4.90
C THR A 323 10.72 -6.96 5.84
N LEU A 324 9.99 -8.03 5.51
CA LEU A 324 10.01 -9.29 6.28
C LEU A 324 11.39 -9.94 6.23
N LEU A 325 12.02 -9.98 5.04
CA LEU A 325 13.37 -10.50 4.87
C LEU A 325 14.43 -9.66 5.57
N LEU A 326 14.25 -8.33 5.66
CA LEU A 326 15.12 -7.44 6.43
C LEU A 326 15.05 -7.75 7.94
N ILE A 327 13.86 -7.98 8.49
CA ILE A 327 13.70 -8.41 9.88
C ILE A 327 14.40 -9.76 10.09
N ALA A 328 14.23 -10.70 9.16
CA ALA A 328 14.89 -12.01 9.22
C ALA A 328 16.41 -11.90 9.15
N ALA A 329 16.94 -11.04 8.27
CA ALA A 329 18.37 -10.76 8.11
C ALA A 329 18.97 -10.23 9.42
N LEU A 330 18.46 -9.11 9.93
CA LEU A 330 18.91 -8.54 11.20
C LEU A 330 18.82 -9.53 12.36
N THR A 331 17.71 -10.25 12.47
CA THR A 331 17.52 -11.26 13.54
C THR A 331 18.56 -12.36 13.43
N SER A 332 18.77 -12.91 12.25
CA SER A 332 19.75 -13.99 12.02
C SER A 332 21.18 -13.53 12.31
N THR A 333 21.53 -12.30 11.92
CA THR A 333 22.85 -11.68 12.15
C THR A 333 23.13 -11.57 13.65
N LEU A 334 22.20 -10.97 14.40
CA LEU A 334 22.34 -10.81 15.84
C LEU A 334 22.38 -12.14 16.58
N ARG A 335 21.61 -13.15 16.15
CA ARG A 335 21.66 -14.50 16.74
C ARG A 335 22.95 -15.23 16.44
N TYR A 336 23.50 -15.06 15.25
CA TYR A 336 24.79 -15.64 14.90
C TYR A 336 25.91 -15.03 15.74
N ASP A 337 25.86 -13.72 16.01
CA ASP A 337 26.81 -13.03 16.88
C ASP A 337 26.76 -13.53 18.34
N GLN A 338 25.55 -13.81 18.86
CA GLN A 338 25.35 -14.42 20.18
C GLN A 338 25.91 -15.85 20.30
N GLY A 339 26.12 -16.54 19.17
CA GLY A 339 26.68 -17.89 19.17
C GLY A 339 26.76 -18.46 17.77
N ALA A 340 27.97 -18.67 17.27
CA ALA A 340 28.19 -19.19 15.94
C ALA A 340 27.77 -20.67 15.85
N SER A 341 26.97 -20.99 14.84
CA SER A 341 26.63 -22.38 14.49
C SER A 341 26.31 -22.45 13.01
N ARG A 342 26.45 -23.63 12.40
CA ARG A 342 26.17 -23.83 10.97
C ARG A 342 24.74 -23.42 10.58
N PRO A 343 23.67 -23.78 11.33
CA PRO A 343 22.32 -23.35 10.97
C PRO A 343 22.14 -21.83 11.01
N ARG A 344 22.76 -21.14 11.99
CA ARG A 344 22.69 -19.68 12.09
C ARG A 344 23.51 -18.99 10.98
N LEU A 345 24.64 -19.56 10.59
CA LEU A 345 25.40 -19.09 9.42
C LEU A 345 24.55 -19.19 8.15
N ILE A 346 23.91 -20.35 7.92
CA ILE A 346 23.02 -20.54 6.77
C ILE A 346 21.89 -19.52 6.79
N ALA A 347 21.28 -19.28 7.96
CA ALA A 347 20.21 -18.29 8.10
C ALA A 347 20.68 -16.88 7.68
N VAL A 348 21.86 -16.42 8.14
CA VAL A 348 22.44 -15.13 7.75
C VAL A 348 22.69 -15.05 6.25
N VAL A 349 23.34 -16.07 5.68
CA VAL A 349 23.69 -16.09 4.25
C VAL A 349 22.43 -16.07 3.39
N VAL A 350 21.47 -16.94 3.69
CA VAL A 350 20.23 -17.07 2.92
C VAL A 350 19.37 -15.81 3.04
N SER A 351 19.20 -15.24 4.22
CA SER A 351 18.36 -14.04 4.39
C SER A 351 18.91 -12.83 3.62
N HIS A 352 20.24 -12.62 3.64
CA HIS A 352 20.88 -11.52 2.92
C HIS A 352 20.85 -11.72 1.41
N ALA A 353 21.07 -12.96 0.95
CA ALA A 353 20.94 -13.28 -0.47
C ALA A 353 19.50 -13.00 -0.94
N LEU A 354 18.48 -13.53 -0.24
CA LEU A 354 17.08 -13.30 -0.59
C LEU A 354 16.71 -11.82 -0.55
N LEU A 355 17.23 -11.05 0.41
CA LEU A 355 17.00 -9.62 0.49
C LEU A 355 17.47 -8.89 -0.78
N LEU A 356 18.70 -9.19 -1.25
CA LEU A 356 19.26 -8.66 -2.50
C LEU A 356 18.47 -9.10 -3.74
N PHE A 357 17.99 -10.35 -3.76
CA PHE A 357 17.12 -10.85 -4.82
C PHE A 357 15.70 -10.29 -4.78
N THR A 358 15.30 -9.54 -3.75
CA THR A 358 13.95 -8.98 -3.63
C THR A 358 13.87 -7.54 -4.09
N HIS A 359 14.85 -6.69 -3.76
CA HIS A 359 14.77 -5.26 -4.02
C HIS A 359 16.15 -4.63 -4.22
N HIS A 360 16.29 -3.73 -5.19
CA HIS A 360 17.59 -3.10 -5.51
C HIS A 360 18.11 -2.20 -4.36
N THR A 361 17.22 -1.65 -3.54
CA THR A 361 17.58 -0.89 -2.33
C THR A 361 18.11 -1.75 -1.18
N ALA A 362 18.13 -3.08 -1.33
CA ALA A 362 18.65 -4.01 -0.31
C ALA A 362 20.09 -3.68 0.10
N ALA A 363 20.93 -3.22 -0.83
CA ALA A 363 22.30 -2.81 -0.48
C ALA A 363 22.33 -1.69 0.58
N LEU A 364 21.46 -0.69 0.46
CA LEU A 364 21.33 0.39 1.45
C LEU A 364 20.78 -0.13 2.77
N ALA A 365 19.81 -1.05 2.74
CA ALA A 365 19.26 -1.66 3.93
C ALA A 365 20.29 -2.52 4.69
N ILE A 366 21.16 -3.24 3.97
CA ILE A 366 22.26 -4.01 4.56
C ILE A 366 23.29 -3.07 5.19
N VAL A 367 23.62 -1.93 4.55
CA VAL A 367 24.48 -0.92 5.17
C VAL A 367 23.86 -0.39 6.46
N ALA A 368 22.56 -0.08 6.46
CA ALA A 368 21.85 0.35 7.66
C ALA A 368 21.83 -0.73 8.75
N GLU A 369 21.60 -2.00 8.38
CA GLU A 369 21.70 -3.16 9.28
C GLU A 369 23.08 -3.25 9.93
N LEU A 370 24.15 -3.15 9.14
CA LEU A 370 25.52 -3.18 9.63
C LEU A 370 25.82 -2.02 10.58
N CYS A 371 25.31 -0.81 10.30
CA CYS A 371 25.40 0.32 11.21
C CYS A 371 24.72 0.02 12.56
N VAL A 372 23.53 -0.61 12.54
CA VAL A 372 22.83 -1.01 13.77
C VAL A 372 23.62 -2.08 14.52
N VAL A 373 24.11 -3.11 13.82
CA VAL A 373 24.92 -4.21 14.38
C VAL A 373 26.21 -3.66 15.01
N LEU A 374 26.85 -2.68 14.38
CA LEU A 374 28.01 -1.95 14.93
C LEU A 374 27.62 -1.15 16.18
N ALA A 375 26.53 -0.38 16.11
CA ALA A 375 26.08 0.47 17.21
C ALA A 375 25.71 -0.33 18.48
N VAL A 376 25.22 -1.56 18.33
CA VAL A 376 24.91 -2.46 19.46
C VAL A 376 26.09 -3.35 19.86
N GLY A 377 27.27 -3.18 19.27
CA GLY A 377 28.48 -3.94 19.60
C GLY A 377 28.49 -5.39 19.13
N ALA A 378 27.64 -5.76 18.15
CA ALA A 378 27.47 -7.13 17.64
C ALA A 378 28.24 -7.38 16.32
N ALA A 379 29.31 -6.62 16.05
CA ALA A 379 30.04 -6.64 14.79
C ALA A 379 31.33 -7.48 14.85
N ARG A 380 31.25 -8.70 15.40
CA ARG A 380 32.42 -9.59 15.43
C ARG A 380 32.83 -9.98 14.00
N ARG A 381 34.14 -10.22 13.78
CA ARG A 381 34.68 -10.62 12.46
C ARG A 381 33.93 -11.80 11.82
N PRO A 382 33.55 -12.87 12.54
CA PRO A 382 32.76 -13.96 11.95
C PRO A 382 31.38 -13.51 11.45
N THR A 383 30.73 -12.60 12.17
CA THR A 383 29.41 -12.04 11.82
C THR A 383 29.50 -11.23 10.53
N LEU A 384 30.49 -10.32 10.43
CA LEU A 384 30.73 -9.54 9.22
C LEU A 384 31.06 -10.43 8.01
N ARG A 385 31.82 -11.52 8.21
CA ARG A 385 32.09 -12.51 7.15
C ARG A 385 30.82 -13.22 6.70
N ALA A 386 29.94 -13.59 7.62
CA ALA A 386 28.67 -14.24 7.30
C ALA A 386 27.76 -13.33 6.45
N VAL A 387 27.65 -12.05 6.84
CA VAL A 387 26.95 -11.03 6.04
C VAL A 387 27.61 -10.89 4.67
N GLY A 388 28.93 -10.78 4.61
CA GLY A 388 29.68 -10.71 3.35
C GLY A 388 29.43 -11.91 2.43
N LEU A 389 29.38 -13.14 2.97
CA LEU A 389 29.02 -14.34 2.21
C LEU A 389 27.57 -14.27 1.68
N GLY A 390 26.63 -13.77 2.48
CA GLY A 390 25.26 -13.50 2.04
C GLY A 390 25.19 -12.49 0.90
N CYS A 391 25.94 -11.40 1.00
CA CYS A 391 26.04 -10.40 -0.06
C CYS A 391 26.65 -10.97 -1.34
N LEU A 392 27.71 -11.80 -1.23
CA LEU A 392 28.30 -12.48 -2.37
C LEU A 392 27.32 -13.45 -3.03
N ALA A 393 26.55 -14.20 -2.24
CA ALA A 393 25.52 -15.09 -2.75
C ALA A 393 24.36 -14.34 -3.45
N GLY A 394 24.04 -13.12 -2.99
CA GLY A 394 23.04 -12.24 -3.62
C GLY A 394 23.58 -11.35 -4.74
N ALA A 395 24.90 -11.33 -4.99
CA ALA A 395 25.54 -10.45 -5.97
C ALA A 395 25.00 -10.57 -7.41
N PRO A 396 24.57 -11.75 -7.91
CA PRO A 396 23.95 -11.85 -9.23
C PRO A 396 22.74 -10.93 -9.41
N ALA A 397 21.94 -10.69 -8.36
CA ALA A 397 20.80 -9.78 -8.42
C ALA A 397 21.22 -8.31 -8.62
N LEU A 398 22.32 -7.90 -7.98
CA LEU A 398 22.87 -6.56 -8.12
C LEU A 398 23.48 -6.37 -9.52
N LEU A 399 24.22 -7.37 -10.01
CA LEU A 399 24.78 -7.33 -11.36
C LEU A 399 23.65 -7.20 -12.39
N HIS A 400 22.59 -7.98 -12.24
CA HIS A 400 21.40 -7.89 -13.08
C HIS A 400 20.81 -6.47 -13.06
N ALA A 401 20.57 -5.90 -11.88
CA ALA A 401 20.02 -4.54 -11.75
C ALA A 401 20.91 -3.47 -12.43
N VAL A 402 22.24 -3.58 -12.30
CA VAL A 402 23.19 -2.67 -12.96
C VAL A 402 23.13 -2.83 -14.48
N LEU A 403 23.10 -4.06 -14.99
CA LEU A 403 23.01 -4.32 -16.43
C LEU A 403 21.70 -3.77 -17.03
N THR A 404 20.57 -3.94 -16.35
CA THR A 404 19.30 -3.35 -16.77
C THR A 404 19.36 -1.83 -16.77
N LEU A 405 19.97 -1.22 -15.75
CA LEU A 405 20.14 0.23 -15.68
C LEU A 405 20.99 0.75 -16.84
N VAL A 406 22.10 0.09 -17.17
CA VAL A 406 22.96 0.46 -18.30
C VAL A 406 22.21 0.31 -19.64
N ARG A 407 21.48 -0.80 -19.82
CA ARG A 407 20.69 -1.05 -21.04
C ARG A 407 19.64 0.04 -21.27
N ASP A 408 18.96 0.48 -20.22
CA ASP A 408 17.88 1.46 -20.30
C ASP A 408 18.38 2.90 -20.52
N HIS A 409 19.65 3.19 -20.20
CA HIS A 409 20.28 4.49 -20.46
C HIS A 409 20.91 4.57 -21.86
N GLY A 410 20.81 3.52 -22.68
CA GLY A 410 21.14 3.60 -24.10
C GLY A 410 20.25 4.65 -24.80
N PRO A 411 20.78 5.41 -25.78
CA PRO A 411 19.99 6.40 -26.50
C PRO A 411 18.77 5.70 -27.12
N ARG A 412 17.58 6.16 -26.72
CA ARG A 412 16.33 5.83 -27.40
C ARG A 412 16.35 6.61 -28.72
N GLU A 413 17.00 6.05 -29.73
CA GLU A 413 16.96 6.55 -31.11
C GLU A 413 15.63 6.21 -31.78
#